data_AF-A0A4Z2E8F3-F1
#
_entry.id   AF-A0A4Z2E8F3-F1
#
_cell.length_a   1.000
_cell.length_b   1.000
_cell.length_c   1.000
_cell.angle_alpha   90.00
_cell.angle_beta   90.00
_cell.angle_gamma   90.00
#
_symmetry.space_group_name_H-M   'P 1'
#
loop_
_entity.id
_entity.type
_entity.pdbx_description
1 polymer ?
#
loop_
_entity_poly.entity_id
_entity_poly.type
_entity_poly.pdbx_seq_one_letter_code
_entity_poly.pdbx_strand_id
1 'polypeptide(L)'
;MGDSSPSHWTNRVLQVSRPYQTMSNRLSKLSVLNSSHSHFLLADNGSAGKYGAEVRLRRQLEKHIALQRINTRLGQGVPVVCLVLEGGPNVVSIVLESLREEPPVPVVLCDGSGRAADMLAFAHRYCGEDGLLGDRVTEQLLVSVQKTFSYSRGQAQQLVAMVTECMKRRALVGPPDL
;
A
#
# COMPACT_ATOMS: atom_id res chain seq x y z
N MET A 1 13.97 16.98 61.85
CA MET A 1 13.03 17.65 60.94
C MET A 1 13.90 18.21 59.82
N GLY A 2 14.14 17.57 58.69
CA GLY A 2 13.25 16.80 57.81
C GLY A 2 13.49 17.40 56.43
N ASP A 3 14.72 17.26 55.94
CA ASP A 3 15.20 17.90 54.71
C ASP A 3 14.63 17.13 53.50
N SER A 4 13.81 17.82 52.71
CA SER A 4 13.05 17.22 51.61
C SER A 4 13.88 17.27 50.34
N SER A 5 14.66 16.20 50.10
CA SER A 5 15.34 16.00 48.83
C SER A 5 14.33 15.80 47.69
N PRO A 6 14.48 16.47 46.53
CA PRO A 6 13.63 16.22 45.38
C PRO A 6 13.93 14.83 44.81
N SER A 7 12.91 13.98 44.75
CA SER A 7 12.98 12.67 44.13
C SER A 7 13.38 12.80 42.66
N HIS A 8 14.58 12.33 42.38
CA HIS A 8 15.18 12.18 41.06
C HIS A 8 14.35 11.14 40.28
N TRP A 9 13.36 11.58 39.51
CA TRP A 9 12.69 10.73 38.52
C TRP A 9 13.67 10.41 37.39
N THR A 10 14.61 9.50 37.63
CA THR A 10 15.36 8.88 36.54
C THR A 10 14.38 7.99 35.79
N ASN A 11 13.85 8.49 34.67
CA ASN A 11 13.19 7.70 33.64
C ASN A 11 14.19 6.67 33.09
N ARG A 12 14.36 5.55 33.80
CA ARG A 12 14.86 4.33 33.18
C ARG A 12 13.69 3.76 32.39
N VAL A 13 13.69 4.02 31.08
CA VAL A 13 13.01 3.12 30.16
C VAL A 13 13.69 1.76 30.37
N LEU A 14 13.05 0.88 31.14
CA LEU A 14 13.52 -0.49 31.27
C LEU A 14 13.48 -1.07 29.86
N GLN A 15 14.64 -1.36 29.29
CA GLN A 15 14.73 -2.08 28.01
C GLN A 15 14.26 -3.51 28.28
N VAL A 16 12.94 -3.71 28.20
CA VAL A 16 12.33 -5.02 28.33
C VAL A 16 12.49 -5.72 26.98
N SER A 17 13.50 -6.57 26.86
CA SER A 17 13.59 -7.51 25.74
C SER A 17 12.59 -8.64 25.96
N ARG A 18 11.58 -8.75 25.08
CA ARG A 18 10.67 -9.89 25.05
C ARG A 18 10.90 -10.67 23.76
N PRO A 19 11.25 -11.96 23.84
CA PRO A 19 11.32 -12.77 22.64
C PRO A 19 9.93 -12.86 22.01
N TYR A 20 9.85 -12.65 20.69
CA TYR A 20 8.65 -12.85 19.90
C TYR A 20 8.80 -14.12 19.06
N GLN A 21 7.78 -14.97 19.07
CA GLN A 21 7.80 -16.23 18.33
C GLN A 21 7.00 -16.09 17.04
N THR A 22 7.64 -16.40 15.91
CA THR A 22 7.05 -16.27 14.56
C THR A 22 6.31 -17.53 14.10
N MET A 23 6.06 -18.50 14.99
CA MET A 23 5.33 -19.71 14.63
C MET A 23 3.84 -19.39 14.42
N SER A 24 3.33 -19.68 13.22
CA SER A 24 1.91 -19.51 12.93
C SER A 24 1.09 -20.56 13.68
N ASN A 25 0.02 -20.12 14.35
CA ASN A 25 -0.96 -21.04 14.91
C ASN A 25 -1.97 -21.39 13.81
N ARG A 26 -2.10 -22.67 13.47
CA ARG A 26 -3.05 -23.16 12.44
C ARG A 26 -4.52 -22.84 12.75
N LEU A 27 -4.85 -22.55 14.01
CA LEU A 27 -6.19 -22.15 14.43
C LEU A 27 -6.40 -20.62 14.38
N SER A 28 -5.33 -19.84 14.21
CA SER A 28 -5.40 -18.38 14.12
C SER A 28 -5.56 -17.94 12.67
N LYS A 29 -6.46 -16.99 12.45
CA LYS A 29 -6.61 -16.28 11.16
C LYS A 29 -5.71 -15.03 11.05
N LEU A 30 -4.82 -14.82 12.04
CA LEU A 30 -3.92 -13.68 12.11
C LEU A 30 -2.55 -14.00 11.51
N SER A 31 -1.91 -12.99 10.96
CA SER A 31 -0.53 -13.07 10.49
C SER A 31 0.47 -12.83 11.63
N VAL A 32 1.63 -13.48 11.54
CA VAL A 32 2.79 -13.24 12.41
C VAL A 32 3.67 -12.12 11.84
N LEU A 33 4.49 -11.48 12.67
CA LEU A 33 5.49 -10.52 12.21
C LEU A 33 6.62 -11.23 11.45
N ASN A 34 7.15 -10.60 10.40
CA ASN A 34 8.27 -11.10 9.62
C ASN A 34 9.62 -10.69 10.26
N SER A 35 10.42 -11.66 10.70
CA SER A 35 11.72 -11.43 11.36
C SER A 35 12.80 -10.83 10.45
N SER A 36 12.55 -10.70 9.15
CA SER A 36 13.48 -10.08 8.20
C SER A 36 13.41 -8.53 8.21
N HIS A 37 12.43 -7.95 8.92
CA HIS A 37 12.30 -6.50 9.05
C HIS A 37 13.16 -5.97 10.20
N SER A 38 13.75 -4.78 10.03
CA SER A 38 14.56 -4.13 11.05
C SER A 38 13.75 -3.36 12.09
N HIS A 39 12.58 -2.83 11.70
CA HIS A 39 11.72 -2.01 12.55
C HIS A 39 10.26 -2.38 12.30
N PHE A 40 9.41 -2.20 13.32
CA PHE A 40 7.97 -2.43 13.25
C PHE A 40 7.23 -1.20 13.74
N LEU A 41 6.22 -0.77 12.99
CA LEU A 41 5.23 0.20 13.41
C LEU A 41 3.91 -0.53 13.60
N LEU A 42 3.38 -0.53 14.83
CA LEU A 42 2.13 -1.20 15.18
C LEU A 42 1.02 -0.15 15.26
N ALA A 43 0.10 -0.18 14.30
CA ALA A 43 -1.07 0.69 14.29
C ALA A 43 -2.22 0.02 15.05
N ASP A 44 -2.74 0.69 16.08
CA ASP A 44 -3.87 0.22 16.87
C ASP A 44 -5.08 1.15 16.67
N ASN A 45 -6.24 0.55 16.48
CA ASN A 45 -7.54 1.22 16.42
C ASN A 45 -8.56 0.63 17.41
N GLY A 46 -8.10 -0.23 18.34
CA GLY A 46 -8.92 -0.92 19.34
C GLY A 46 -9.67 -2.14 18.83
N SER A 47 -9.58 -2.49 17.54
CA SER A 47 -10.25 -3.67 16.99
C SER A 47 -9.34 -4.90 16.94
N ALA A 48 -9.92 -6.08 17.17
CA ALA A 48 -9.20 -7.35 17.10
C ALA A 48 -9.56 -8.11 15.80
N GLY A 49 -8.54 -8.64 15.12
CA GLY A 49 -8.72 -9.51 13.95
C GLY A 49 -9.28 -8.84 12.70
N LYS A 50 -9.20 -7.51 12.61
CA LYS A 50 -9.58 -6.74 11.43
C LYS A 50 -8.35 -6.12 10.78
N TYR A 51 -8.31 -6.15 9.45
CA TYR A 51 -7.30 -5.49 8.64
C TYR A 51 -7.65 -4.01 8.43
N GLY A 52 -6.64 -3.17 8.20
CA GLY A 52 -6.82 -1.79 7.75
C GLY A 52 -6.54 -0.71 8.80
N ALA A 53 -6.18 -1.07 10.04
CA ALA A 53 -5.79 -0.10 11.06
C ALA A 53 -4.54 0.70 10.64
N GLU A 54 -3.68 0.09 9.83
CA GLU A 54 -2.43 0.65 9.33
C GLU A 54 -2.62 1.66 8.18
N VAL A 55 -3.76 1.62 7.47
CA VAL A 55 -3.95 2.36 6.21
C VAL A 55 -3.74 3.86 6.39
N ARG A 56 -4.37 4.43 7.42
CA ARG A 56 -4.24 5.87 7.70
C ARG A 56 -2.82 6.25 8.13
N LEU A 57 -2.21 5.45 8.99
CA LEU A 57 -0.85 5.70 9.48
C LEU A 57 0.16 5.67 8.33
N ARG A 58 0.10 4.62 7.50
CA ARG A 58 0.97 4.44 6.33
C ARG A 58 0.88 5.65 5.40
N ARG A 59 -0.33 6.04 5.02
CA ARG A 59 -0.57 7.18 4.12
C ARG A 59 0.01 8.49 4.66
N GLN A 60 -0.24 8.79 5.93
CA GLN A 60 0.27 10.03 6.56
C GLN A 60 1.79 10.03 6.67
N LEU A 61 2.38 8.87 6.95
CA LEU A 61 3.83 8.71 7.04
C LEU A 61 4.50 8.88 5.67
N GLU A 62 4.01 8.18 4.64
CA GLU A 62 4.53 8.29 3.26
C GLU A 62 4.46 9.73 2.76
N LYS A 63 3.33 10.42 2.99
CA LYS A 63 3.18 11.84 2.65
C LYS A 63 4.16 12.73 3.40
N HIS A 64 4.31 12.51 4.71
CA HIS A 64 5.24 13.29 5.51
C HIS A 64 6.68 13.13 5.01
N ILE A 65 7.08 11.90 4.67
CA ILE A 65 8.39 11.57 4.11
C ILE A 65 8.59 12.26 2.75
N ALA A 66 7.62 12.17 1.84
CA ALA A 66 7.71 12.79 0.51
C ALA A 66 7.95 14.32 0.57
N LEU A 67 7.44 14.98 1.61
CA LEU A 67 7.63 16.42 1.84
C LEU A 67 8.94 16.78 2.55
N GLN A 68 9.71 15.78 3.03
CA GLN A 68 11.02 16.03 3.62
C GLN A 68 12.04 16.42 2.55
N ARG A 69 13.05 17.19 2.97
CA ARG A 69 14.18 17.57 2.12
C ARG A 69 15.37 16.70 2.42
N ILE A 70 15.93 16.06 1.39
CA ILE A 70 17.16 15.24 1.52
C ILE A 70 18.38 16.14 1.45
N ASN A 71 18.38 17.14 0.56
CA ASN A 71 19.51 18.04 0.38
C ASN A 71 19.02 19.49 0.22
N THR A 72 19.23 20.29 1.27
CA THR A 72 18.83 21.70 1.29
C THR A 72 19.56 22.54 0.23
N ARG A 73 20.71 22.09 -0.26
CA ARG A 73 21.51 22.82 -1.27
C ARG A 73 21.04 22.61 -2.71
N LEU A 74 20.35 21.51 -2.98
CA LEU A 74 19.85 21.16 -4.32
C LEU A 74 18.33 21.24 -4.43
N GLY A 75 17.63 21.54 -3.32
CA GLY A 75 16.17 21.66 -3.30
C GLY A 75 15.42 20.34 -3.55
N GLN A 76 16.12 19.21 -3.50
CA GLN A 76 15.56 17.90 -3.81
C GLN A 76 14.82 17.31 -2.60
N GLY A 77 13.54 16.99 -2.79
CA GLY A 77 12.70 16.27 -1.84
C GLY A 77 13.01 14.77 -1.81
N VAL A 78 12.33 14.02 -0.94
CA VAL A 78 12.40 12.56 -0.93
C VAL A 78 11.54 11.99 -2.06
N PRO A 79 12.11 11.28 -3.06
CA PRO A 79 11.30 10.59 -4.05
C PRO A 79 10.60 9.38 -3.41
N VAL A 80 9.30 9.26 -3.64
CA VAL A 80 8.49 8.13 -3.19
C VAL A 80 7.84 7.49 -4.41
N VAL A 81 7.93 6.17 -4.50
CA VAL A 81 7.31 5.36 -5.55
C VAL A 81 6.55 4.19 -4.93
N CYS A 82 5.43 3.80 -5.55
CA CYS A 82 4.64 2.66 -5.16
C CYS A 82 4.98 1.46 -6.06
N LEU A 83 5.52 0.38 -5.49
CA LEU A 83 5.77 -0.86 -6.23
C LEU A 83 4.62 -1.84 -6.01
N VAL A 84 4.03 -2.33 -7.10
CA VAL A 84 2.93 -3.29 -7.06
C VAL A 84 3.43 -4.65 -7.55
N LEU A 85 3.42 -5.62 -6.64
CA LEU A 85 3.72 -7.03 -6.89
C LEU A 85 2.52 -7.86 -6.47
N GLU A 86 2.03 -8.73 -7.37
CA GLU A 86 0.87 -9.57 -7.10
C GLU A 86 -0.34 -8.71 -6.66
N GLY A 87 -1.26 -9.28 -5.89
CA GLY A 87 -2.12 -8.50 -5.00
C GLY A 87 -3.58 -8.89 -5.03
N GLY A 88 -4.27 -8.55 -3.94
CA GLY A 88 -5.72 -8.66 -3.86
C GLY A 88 -6.43 -7.43 -4.46
N PRO A 89 -7.77 -7.45 -4.51
CA PRO A 89 -8.59 -6.35 -5.04
C PRO A 89 -8.31 -4.99 -4.37
N ASN A 90 -8.00 -5.01 -3.06
CA ASN A 90 -7.67 -3.80 -2.29
C ASN A 90 -6.41 -3.07 -2.82
N VAL A 91 -5.51 -3.75 -3.53
CA VAL A 91 -4.32 -3.12 -4.11
C VAL A 91 -4.72 -2.08 -5.16
N VAL A 92 -5.80 -2.32 -5.93
CA VAL A 92 -6.30 -1.33 -6.90
C VAL A 92 -6.75 -0.06 -6.19
N SER A 93 -7.39 -0.17 -5.02
CA SER A 93 -7.73 1.00 -4.20
C SER A 93 -6.49 1.76 -3.72
N ILE A 94 -5.45 1.05 -3.26
CA ILE A 94 -4.19 1.66 -2.83
C ILE A 94 -3.49 2.40 -3.98
N VAL A 95 -3.49 1.81 -5.18
CA VAL A 95 -2.94 2.43 -6.40
C VAL A 95 -3.73 3.70 -6.74
N LEU A 96 -5.06 3.62 -6.75
CA LEU A 96 -5.90 4.79 -7.01
C LEU A 96 -5.69 5.91 -5.99
N GLU A 97 -5.53 5.58 -4.71
CA GLU A 97 -5.22 6.54 -3.65
C GLU A 97 -3.84 7.18 -3.85
N SER A 98 -2.82 6.37 -4.16
CA SER A 98 -1.46 6.83 -4.44
C SER A 98 -1.43 7.83 -5.61
N LEU A 99 -2.19 7.56 -6.67
CA LEU A 99 -2.33 8.44 -7.82
C LEU A 99 -3.10 9.74 -7.53
N ARG A 100 -3.95 9.74 -6.48
CA ARG A 100 -4.76 10.90 -6.04
C ARG A 100 -4.07 11.73 -4.96
N GLU A 101 -2.93 11.30 -4.45
CA GLU A 101 -2.14 12.11 -3.51
C GLU A 101 -1.69 13.43 -4.11
N GLU A 102 -1.29 14.34 -3.22
CA GLU A 102 -0.70 15.63 -3.56
C GLU A 102 0.62 15.79 -2.77
N PRO A 103 1.79 15.67 -3.43
CA PRO A 103 1.96 15.31 -4.84
C PRO A 103 1.61 13.83 -5.15
N PRO A 104 1.20 13.48 -6.39
CA PRO A 104 0.90 12.09 -6.76
C PRO A 104 2.11 11.18 -6.59
N VAL A 105 1.88 9.94 -6.16
CA VAL A 105 2.92 8.92 -6.04
C VAL A 105 2.94 8.06 -7.32
N PRO A 106 4.05 8.04 -8.09
CA PRO A 106 4.20 7.17 -9.26
C PRO A 106 4.11 5.69 -8.87
N VAL A 107 3.51 4.89 -9.75
CA VAL A 107 3.24 3.47 -9.54
C VAL A 107 4.01 2.64 -10.54
N VAL A 108 4.87 1.76 -10.04
CA VAL A 108 5.60 0.77 -10.81
C VAL A 108 4.88 -0.57 -10.73
N LEU A 109 4.52 -1.11 -11.88
CA LEU A 109 3.83 -2.40 -12.01
C LEU A 109 4.82 -3.51 -12.37
N CYS A 110 4.88 -4.55 -11.56
CA CYS A 110 5.56 -5.79 -11.90
C CYS A 110 4.63 -6.65 -12.77
N ASP A 111 4.62 -6.41 -14.08
CA ASP A 111 3.85 -7.22 -15.05
C ASP A 111 4.28 -8.70 -15.00
N GLY A 112 3.30 -9.59 -15.03
CA GLY A 112 3.49 -11.04 -14.90
C GLY A 112 3.72 -11.52 -13.46
N SER A 113 3.65 -10.63 -12.47
CA SER A 113 3.72 -11.04 -11.07
C SER A 113 2.43 -11.70 -10.59
N GLY A 114 1.27 -11.38 -11.19
CA GLY A 114 0.00 -12.02 -10.90
C GLY A 114 -1.10 -11.07 -10.41
N ARG A 115 -2.33 -11.59 -10.43
CA ARG A 115 -3.54 -11.00 -9.84
C ARG A 115 -3.75 -9.51 -10.14
N ALA A 116 -3.76 -8.64 -9.11
CA ALA A 116 -4.05 -7.21 -9.28
C ALA A 116 -3.01 -6.48 -10.12
N ALA A 117 -1.72 -6.83 -9.98
CA ALA A 117 -0.63 -6.27 -10.76
C ALA A 117 -0.87 -6.50 -12.27
N ASP A 118 -1.18 -7.74 -12.66
CA ASP A 118 -1.41 -8.09 -14.07
C ASP A 118 -2.65 -7.40 -14.64
N MET A 119 -3.70 -7.21 -13.85
CA MET A 119 -4.90 -6.48 -14.29
C MET A 119 -4.60 -5.00 -14.57
N LEU A 120 -3.83 -4.36 -13.68
CA LEU A 120 -3.37 -2.98 -13.87
C LEU A 120 -2.43 -2.88 -15.07
N ALA A 121 -1.51 -3.84 -15.24
CA ALA A 121 -0.57 -3.87 -16.35
C ALA A 121 -1.28 -4.11 -17.70
N PHE A 122 -2.26 -5.01 -17.72
CA PHE A 122 -3.14 -5.24 -18.86
C PHE A 122 -3.90 -3.96 -19.23
N ALA A 123 -4.55 -3.30 -18.26
CA ALA A 123 -5.26 -2.06 -18.50
C ALA A 123 -4.32 -0.96 -19.02
N HIS A 124 -3.13 -0.83 -18.45
CA HIS A 124 -2.12 0.15 -18.88
C HIS A 124 -1.65 -0.09 -20.32
N ARG A 125 -1.48 -1.36 -20.71
CA ARG A 125 -1.06 -1.75 -22.08
C ARG A 125 -2.11 -1.45 -23.14
N TYR A 126 -3.39 -1.59 -22.80
CA TYR A 126 -4.49 -1.54 -23.77
C TYR A 126 -5.39 -0.30 -23.65
N CYS A 127 -5.12 0.60 -22.72
CA CYS A 127 -5.80 1.89 -22.67
C CYS A 127 -5.27 2.84 -23.76
N GLY A 128 -6.14 3.72 -24.24
CA GLY A 128 -5.74 4.81 -25.10
C GLY A 128 -4.90 5.85 -24.37
N GLU A 129 -4.39 6.84 -25.11
CA GLU A 129 -3.68 7.98 -24.54
C GLU A 129 -4.56 8.79 -23.56
N ASP A 130 -5.88 8.73 -23.74
CA ASP A 130 -6.90 9.29 -22.85
C ASP A 130 -7.18 8.46 -21.59
N GLY A 131 -6.52 7.30 -21.44
CA GLY A 131 -6.72 6.37 -20.33
C GLY A 131 -8.00 5.56 -20.44
N LEU A 132 -8.72 5.59 -21.56
CA LEU A 132 -9.95 4.85 -21.76
C LEU A 132 -9.68 3.44 -22.31
N LEU A 133 -10.50 2.47 -21.88
CA LEU A 133 -10.49 1.10 -22.37
C LEU A 133 -11.66 0.89 -23.35
N GLY A 134 -11.39 0.32 -24.52
CA GLY A 134 -12.45 -0.06 -25.46
C GLY A 134 -13.31 -1.23 -24.93
N ASP A 135 -14.57 -1.31 -25.36
CA ASP A 135 -15.56 -2.28 -24.85
C ASP A 135 -15.06 -3.72 -24.80
N ARG A 136 -14.36 -4.17 -25.85
CA ARG A 136 -13.79 -5.53 -25.92
C ARG A 136 -12.73 -5.77 -24.84
N VAL A 137 -11.86 -4.78 -24.60
CA VAL A 137 -10.81 -4.84 -23.59
C VAL A 137 -11.43 -4.79 -22.19
N THR A 138 -12.45 -3.96 -22.00
CA THR A 138 -13.21 -3.86 -20.75
C THR A 138 -13.90 -5.17 -20.40
N GLU A 139 -14.57 -5.84 -21.34
CA GLU A 139 -15.19 -7.16 -21.10
C GLU A 139 -14.14 -8.25 -20.84
N GLN A 140 -13.00 -8.24 -21.54
CA GLN A 140 -11.89 -9.15 -21.23
C GLN A 140 -11.36 -8.96 -19.81
N LEU A 141 -11.11 -7.71 -19.41
CA LEU A 141 -10.67 -7.38 -18.06
C LEU A 141 -11.70 -7.80 -17.01
N LEU A 142 -12.99 -7.58 -17.28
CA LEU A 142 -14.08 -7.99 -16.41
C LEU A 142 -14.09 -9.51 -16.18
N VAL A 143 -14.00 -10.30 -17.25
CA VAL A 143 -13.93 -11.77 -17.16
C VAL A 143 -12.69 -12.22 -16.38
N SER A 144 -11.54 -11.58 -16.61
CA SER A 144 -10.32 -11.85 -15.86
C SER A 144 -10.48 -11.55 -14.36
N VAL A 145 -11.06 -10.40 -14.00
CA VAL A 145 -11.38 -10.04 -12.60
C VAL A 145 -12.28 -11.08 -11.94
N GLN A 146 -13.36 -11.50 -12.63
CA GLN A 146 -14.28 -12.50 -12.10
C GLN A 146 -13.57 -13.83 -11.81
N LYS A 147 -12.74 -14.29 -12.75
CA LYS A 147 -12.00 -15.56 -12.61
C LYS A 147 -10.94 -15.51 -11.51
N THR A 148 -10.15 -14.44 -11.47
CA THR A 148 -9.00 -14.34 -10.55
C THR A 148 -9.40 -14.11 -9.10
N PHE A 149 -10.50 -13.38 -8.85
CA PHE A 149 -10.95 -13.06 -7.49
C PHE A 149 -12.23 -13.78 -7.06
N SER A 150 -12.77 -14.66 -7.91
CA SER A 150 -14.06 -15.34 -7.70
C SER A 150 -15.20 -14.35 -7.42
N TYR A 151 -15.18 -13.21 -8.13
CA TYR A 151 -16.13 -12.11 -7.95
C TYR A 151 -17.40 -12.31 -8.80
N SER A 152 -18.54 -11.87 -8.24
CA SER A 152 -19.76 -11.65 -9.03
C SER A 152 -19.54 -10.59 -10.10
N ARG A 153 -20.41 -10.55 -11.13
CA ARG A 153 -20.31 -9.54 -12.20
C ARG A 153 -20.34 -8.11 -11.64
N GLY A 154 -21.20 -7.83 -10.64
CA GLY A 154 -21.29 -6.51 -10.01
C GLY A 154 -20.01 -6.10 -9.27
N GLN A 155 -19.42 -7.00 -8.48
CA GLN A 155 -18.14 -6.74 -7.81
C GLN A 155 -17.00 -6.55 -8.81
N ALA A 156 -16.99 -7.33 -9.88
CA ALA A 156 -16.00 -7.21 -10.93
C ALA A 156 -16.12 -5.89 -11.69
N GLN A 157 -17.34 -5.44 -12.00
CA GLN A 157 -17.59 -4.14 -12.61
C GLN A 157 -17.07 -2.99 -11.75
N GLN A 158 -17.25 -3.05 -10.43
CA GLN A 158 -16.70 -2.06 -9.50
C GLN A 158 -15.17 -2.03 -9.53
N LEU A 159 -14.52 -3.20 -9.53
CA LEU A 159 -13.05 -3.27 -9.60
C LEU A 159 -12.52 -2.78 -10.94
N VAL A 160 -13.17 -3.15 -12.05
CA VAL A 160 -12.85 -2.64 -13.39
C VAL A 160 -12.98 -1.12 -13.44
N ALA A 161 -14.03 -0.54 -12.87
CA ALA A 161 -14.18 0.90 -12.81
C ALA A 161 -13.02 1.58 -12.07
N MET A 162 -12.54 0.99 -10.96
CA MET A 162 -11.36 1.51 -10.25
C MET A 162 -10.07 1.37 -11.08
N VAL A 163 -9.89 0.25 -11.79
CA VAL A 163 -8.75 0.06 -12.70
C VAL A 163 -8.77 1.11 -13.81
N THR A 164 -9.92 1.31 -14.48
CA THR A 164 -10.09 2.34 -15.52
C THR A 164 -9.84 3.75 -14.97
N GLU A 165 -10.27 4.03 -13.74
CA GLU A 165 -9.98 5.31 -13.09
C GLU A 165 -8.48 5.52 -12.85
N CYS A 166 -7.72 4.48 -12.50
CA CYS A 166 -6.26 4.58 -12.40
C CYS A 166 -5.64 4.95 -13.76
N MET A 167 -6.17 4.43 -14.86
CA MET A 167 -5.63 4.65 -16.21
C MET A 167 -5.80 6.10 -16.71
N LYS A 168 -6.70 6.90 -16.11
CA LYS A 168 -6.77 8.35 -16.37
C LYS A 168 -5.48 9.08 -16.01
N ARG A 169 -4.63 8.50 -15.16
CA ARG A 169 -3.29 9.00 -14.81
C ARG A 169 -2.19 8.07 -15.31
N ARG A 170 -2.36 7.42 -16.48
CA ARG A 170 -1.43 6.43 -17.03
C ARG A 170 0.03 6.90 -17.10
N ALA A 171 0.30 8.19 -17.31
CA ALA A 171 1.68 8.71 -17.32
C ALA A 171 2.44 8.50 -15.99
N LEU A 172 1.73 8.23 -14.89
CA LEU A 172 2.30 7.93 -13.58
C LEU A 172 2.26 6.44 -13.24
N VAL A 173 1.80 5.58 -14.15
CA VAL A 173 1.66 4.14 -13.95
C VAL A 173 2.42 3.43 -15.05
N GLY A 174 3.34 2.53 -14.74
CA GLY A 174 4.01 1.81 -15.80
C GLY A 174 5.03 0.79 -15.34
N PRO A 175 5.76 0.17 -16.29
CA PRO A 175 6.81 -0.78 -15.98
C PRO A 175 7.99 -0.10 -15.28
N PRO A 176 8.92 -0.87 -14.70
CA PRO A 176 10.11 -0.35 -14.01
C PRO A 176 11.05 0.52 -14.87
N ASP A 177 10.93 0.47 -16.19
CA ASP A 177 11.84 1.09 -17.15
C ASP A 177 11.37 2.47 -17.66
N LEU A 178 10.53 3.18 -16.89
CA LEU A 178 10.16 4.58 -17.17
C LEU A 178 11.20 5.59 -16.64
#